data_AF-A0A183G1N8-F1
#
_entry.id   AF-A0A183G1N8-F1
#
_cell.length_a   1.000
_cell.length_b   1.000
_cell.length_c   1.000
_cell.angle_alpha   90.00
_cell.angle_beta   90.00
_cell.angle_gamma   90.00
#
_symmetry.space_group_name_H-M   'P 1'
#
loop_
_entity.id
_entity.type
_entity.pdbx_description
1 polymer ?
#
loop_
_entity_poly.entity_id
_entity_poly.type
_entity_poly.pdbx_seq_one_letter_code
_entity_poly.pdbx_strand_id
1 'polypeptide(L)'
;MPSMEQSAKKNQRRVKANGRERQRMHGLNDALDVLRQYVPINTQHQKLSKIETLRLARNYIVALQQILQAGRQPTPLEYAHQLSVGLSQTTTNMLANLLQV
;
A
#
# COMPACT_ATOMS: atom_id res chain seq x y z
N MET A 1 24.08 25.54 37.80
CA MET A 1 24.28 24.29 37.03
C MET A 1 23.66 24.41 35.62
N PRO A 2 24.30 25.11 34.67
CA PRO A 2 23.72 25.42 33.35
C PRO A 2 23.67 24.23 32.36
N SER A 3 24.57 23.25 32.55
CA SER A 3 24.74 22.11 31.64
C SER A 3 23.54 21.15 31.60
N MET A 4 22.90 20.90 32.76
CA MET A 4 21.71 20.04 32.86
C MET A 4 20.49 20.66 32.15
N GLU A 5 20.33 21.97 32.23
CA GLU A 5 19.19 22.68 31.63
C GLU A 5 19.29 22.72 30.09
N GLN A 6 20.50 22.86 29.55
CA GLN A 6 20.76 22.75 28.11
C GLN A 6 20.48 21.34 27.58
N SER A 7 20.86 20.31 28.34
CA SER A 7 20.56 18.91 28.02
C SER A 7 19.05 18.63 27.99
N ALA A 8 18.30 19.15 28.98
CA ALA A 8 16.85 19.03 29.04
C ALA A 8 16.15 19.71 27.85
N LYS A 9 16.57 20.93 27.48
CA LYS A 9 16.06 21.66 26.30
C LYS A 9 16.33 20.89 24.99
N LYS A 10 17.53 20.31 24.84
CA LYS A 10 17.86 19.45 23.69
C LYS A 10 16.97 18.20 23.63
N ASN A 11 16.74 17.56 24.78
CA ASN A 11 15.87 16.38 24.84
C ASN A 11 14.41 16.73 24.48
N GLN A 12 13.91 17.86 24.97
CA GLN A 12 12.56 18.31 24.64
C GLN A 12 12.38 18.63 23.15
N ARG A 13 13.40 19.19 22.49
CA ARG A 13 13.40 19.39 21.03
C ARG A 13 13.33 18.06 20.27
N ARG A 14 14.09 17.05 20.69
CA ARG A 14 14.04 15.69 20.11
C ARG A 14 12.67 15.05 20.27
N VAL A 15 12.07 15.13 21.46
CA VAL A 15 10.73 14.59 21.72
C VAL A 15 9.68 15.25 20.81
N LYS A 16 9.73 16.58 20.66
CA LYS A 16 8.85 17.31 19.74
C LYS A 16 9.06 16.90 18.27
N ALA A 17 10.31 16.72 17.84
CA ALA A 17 10.61 16.27 16.48
C ALA A 17 10.09 14.86 16.21
N ASN A 18 10.31 13.91 17.14
CA ASN A 18 9.80 12.55 17.03
C ASN A 18 8.27 12.51 17.01
N GLY A 19 7.61 13.38 17.78
CA GLY A 19 6.15 13.53 17.74
C GLY A 19 5.65 13.95 16.36
N ARG A 20 6.28 14.95 15.73
CA ARG A 20 5.93 15.36 14.36
C ARG A 20 6.15 14.27 13.33
N GLU A 21 7.27 13.54 13.42
CA GLU A 21 7.54 12.46 12.47
C GLU A 21 6.53 11.31 12.60
N ARG A 22 6.12 10.97 13.83
CA ARG A 22 5.03 10.01 14.04
C ARG A 22 3.74 10.49 13.39
N GLN A 23 3.36 11.76 13.56
CA GLN A 23 2.16 12.32 12.94
C GLN A 23 2.22 12.26 11.41
N ARG A 24 3.37 12.59 10.82
CA ARG A 24 3.60 12.47 9.38
C ARG A 24 3.46 11.03 8.90
N MET A 25 4.02 10.07 9.64
CA MET A 25 3.91 8.64 9.33
C MET A 25 2.48 8.11 9.48
N HIS A 26 1.70 8.61 10.45
CA HIS A 26 0.27 8.31 10.56
C HIS A 26 -0.47 8.75 9.29
N GLY A 27 -0.30 10.01 8.85
CA GLY A 27 -0.94 10.49 7.62
C GLY A 27 -0.55 9.68 6.37
N LEU A 28 0.72 9.24 6.27
CA LEU A 28 1.14 8.36 5.18
C LEU A 28 0.47 6.98 5.23
N ASN A 29 0.35 6.40 6.43
CA ASN A 29 -0.31 5.09 6.60
C ASN A 29 -1.82 5.19 6.31
N ASP A 30 -2.46 6.29 6.69
CA ASP A 30 -3.88 6.55 6.41
C ASP A 30 -4.10 6.66 4.90
N ALA A 31 -3.25 7.40 4.18
CA ALA A 31 -3.31 7.49 2.72
C ALA A 31 -3.10 6.12 2.04
N LEU A 32 -2.22 5.28 2.59
CA LEU A 32 -2.01 3.92 2.10
C LEU A 32 -3.22 3.02 2.37
N ASP A 33 -3.89 3.18 3.51
CA ASP A 33 -5.14 2.48 3.82
C ASP A 33 -6.28 2.92 2.89
N VAL A 34 -6.35 4.19 2.52
CA VAL A 34 -7.26 4.66 1.47
C VAL A 34 -6.94 3.97 0.14
N LEU A 35 -5.66 3.90 -0.26
CA LEU A 35 -5.27 3.21 -1.49
C LEU A 35 -5.69 1.73 -1.50
N ARG A 36 -5.62 1.04 -0.36
CA ARG A 36 -6.08 -0.36 -0.23
C ARG A 36 -7.57 -0.56 -0.53
N GLN A 37 -8.39 0.48 -0.38
CA GLN A 37 -9.82 0.41 -0.69
C GLN A 37 -10.09 0.43 -2.20
N TYR A 38 -9.15 0.93 -3.00
CA TYR A 38 -9.30 1.10 -4.45
C TYR A 38 -8.57 0.04 -5.28
N VAL A 39 -7.70 -0.78 -4.67
CA VAL A 39 -7.04 -1.90 -5.37
C VAL A 39 -7.99 -3.12 -5.43
N PRO A 40 -7.89 -3.97 -6.47
CA PRO A 40 -8.84 -5.08 -6.72
C PRO A 40 -8.74 -6.28 -5.77
N ILE A 41 -8.27 -6.05 -4.53
CA ILE A 41 -8.24 -7.02 -3.43
C ILE A 41 -8.47 -6.23 -2.14
N ASN A 42 -9.70 -6.30 -1.61
CA ASN A 42 -9.96 -5.90 -0.23
C ASN A 42 -10.36 -7.15 0.55
N THR A 43 -9.37 -7.86 1.11
CA THR A 43 -9.72 -8.95 2.02
C THR A 43 -10.18 -8.31 3.33
N GLN A 44 -11.41 -8.61 3.75
CA GLN A 44 -11.99 -8.06 4.99
C GLN A 44 -11.14 -8.38 6.23
N HIS A 45 -10.23 -9.35 6.13
CA HIS A 45 -9.47 -9.89 7.26
C HIS A 45 -7.94 -9.72 7.16
N GLN A 46 -7.38 -9.32 6.00
CA GLN A 46 -5.93 -9.20 5.83
C GLN A 46 -5.52 -7.99 4.98
N LYS A 47 -4.81 -7.05 5.61
CA LYS A 47 -4.19 -5.92 4.91
C LYS A 47 -2.97 -6.42 4.14
N LEU A 48 -2.89 -6.08 2.85
CA LEU A 48 -1.67 -6.26 2.07
C LEU A 48 -0.52 -5.46 2.67
N SER A 49 0.69 -5.99 2.55
CA SER A 49 1.90 -5.26 2.93
C SER A 49 2.04 -3.94 2.14
N LYS A 50 2.88 -3.01 2.62
CA LYS A 50 3.06 -1.71 1.93
C LYS A 50 3.52 -1.90 0.48
N ILE A 51 4.47 -2.81 0.27
CA ILE A 51 5.03 -3.09 -1.05
C ILE A 51 4.01 -3.78 -1.97
N GLU A 52 3.23 -4.74 -1.45
CA GLU A 52 2.20 -5.41 -2.25
C GLU A 52 1.07 -4.47 -2.63
N THR A 53 0.65 -3.59 -1.72
CA THR A 53 -0.35 -2.55 -2.02
C THR A 53 0.11 -1.67 -3.18
N LEU A 54 1.36 -1.20 -3.15
CA LEU A 54 1.91 -0.33 -4.21
C LEU A 54 2.08 -1.08 -5.55
N ARG A 55 2.56 -2.33 -5.51
CA ARG A 55 2.71 -3.17 -6.70
C ARG A 55 1.35 -3.46 -7.34
N LEU A 56 0.37 -3.87 -6.54
CA LEU A 56 -0.98 -4.16 -7.01
C LEU A 56 -1.65 -2.90 -7.58
N ALA A 57 -1.50 -1.74 -6.92
CA ALA A 57 -2.02 -0.47 -7.45
C ALA A 57 -1.42 -0.11 -8.81
N ARG A 58 -0.09 -0.24 -8.97
CA ARG A 58 0.58 -0.03 -10.25
C ARG A 58 0.04 -0.99 -11.32
N ASN A 59 -0.05 -2.28 -11.01
CA ASN A 59 -0.51 -3.29 -11.94
C ASN A 59 -1.97 -3.04 -12.35
N TYR A 60 -2.81 -2.61 -11.41
CA TYR A 60 -4.20 -2.28 -11.67
C TYR A 60 -4.35 -1.08 -12.62
N ILE A 61 -3.57 -0.01 -12.42
CA ILE A 61 -3.54 1.12 -13.35
C ILE A 61 -3.18 0.65 -14.77
N VAL A 62 -2.16 -0.20 -14.91
CA VAL A 62 -1.74 -0.72 -16.22
C VAL A 62 -2.85 -1.59 -16.85
N ALA A 63 -3.49 -2.46 -16.08
CA ALA A 63 -4.58 -3.29 -16.57
C ALA A 63 -5.78 -2.44 -17.06
N LEU A 64 -6.15 -1.41 -16.30
CA LEU A 64 -7.20 -0.47 -16.71
C LEU A 64 -6.82 0.30 -17.99
N GLN A 65 -5.57 0.74 -18.12
CA GLN A 65 -5.08 1.37 -19.35
C GLN A 65 -5.19 0.44 -20.56
N GLN A 66 -4.85 -0.85 -20.39
CA GLN A 66 -4.96 -1.84 -21.46
C GLN A 66 -6.41 -2.10 -21.85
N ILE A 67 -7.34 -2.15 -20.88
CA ILE A 67 -8.79 -2.26 -21.14
C ILE A 67 -9.26 -1.09 -22.00
N LEU A 68 -8.88 0.14 -21.64
CA LEU A 68 -9.26 1.34 -22.38
C LEU A 68 -8.67 1.37 -23.80
N GLN A 69 -7.43 0.93 -23.98
CA GLN A 69 -6.75 0.91 -25.28
C GLN A 69 -7.26 -0.20 -26.21
N ALA A 70 -7.50 -1.40 -25.68
CA ALA A 70 -7.96 -2.54 -26.47
C ALA A 70 -9.46 -2.49 -26.76
N GLY A 71 -10.23 -1.70 -26.00
CA GLY A 71 -11.69 -1.63 -26.12
C GLY A 71 -12.40 -2.93 -25.73
N ARG A 72 -11.72 -3.84 -25.04
CA ARG A 72 -12.27 -5.12 -24.56
C ARG A 72 -11.85 -5.40 -23.12
N GLN A 73 -12.67 -6.18 -22.43
CA GLN A 73 -12.32 -6.72 -21.12
C GLN A 73 -11.32 -7.89 -21.28
N PRO A 74 -10.31 -8.03 -20.40
CA PRO A 74 -9.49 -9.23 -20.31
C PRO A 74 -10.32 -10.40 -19.80
N THR A 75 -9.90 -11.62 -20.15
CA THR A 75 -10.43 -12.82 -19.48
C THR A 75 -10.04 -12.81 -17.99
N PRO A 76 -10.77 -13.51 -17.10
CA PRO A 76 -10.41 -13.58 -15.69
C PRO A 76 -8.95 -14.03 -15.46
N LEU A 77 -8.46 -14.97 -16.27
CA LEU A 77 -7.09 -15.47 -16.18
C LEU A 77 -6.06 -14.42 -16.63
N GLU A 78 -6.31 -13.73 -17.75
CA GLU A 78 -5.48 -12.62 -18.22
C GLU A 78 -5.39 -11.52 -17.14
N TYR A 79 -6.52 -11.20 -16.53
CA TYR A 79 -6.62 -10.18 -15.49
C TYR A 79 -5.89 -10.58 -14.21
N ALA A 80 -6.07 -11.83 -13.76
CA ALA A 80 -5.35 -12.37 -12.61
C ALA A 80 -3.83 -12.30 -12.82
N HIS A 81 -3.36 -12.69 -14.00
CA HIS A 81 -1.94 -12.63 -14.36
C HIS A 81 -1.42 -11.18 -14.39
N GLN A 82 -2.15 -10.24 -14.99
CA GLN A 82 -1.78 -8.82 -15.00
C GLN A 82 -1.64 -8.25 -13.59
N LEU A 83 -2.55 -8.60 -12.69
CA LEU A 83 -2.55 -8.11 -11.30
C LEU A 83 -1.46 -8.74 -10.45
N SER A 84 -1.15 -10.03 -10.65
CA SER A 84 -0.26 -10.78 -9.77
C SER A 84 1.24 -10.53 -9.97
N VAL A 85 1.63 -9.83 -11.04
CA VAL A 85 3.05 -9.58 -11.37
C VAL A 85 3.82 -8.98 -10.19
N GLY A 86 4.80 -9.74 -9.69
CA GLY A 86 5.69 -9.31 -8.61
C GLY A 86 5.06 -9.31 -7.21
N LEU A 87 3.88 -9.92 -7.04
CA LEU A 87 3.29 -10.16 -5.73
C LEU A 87 3.81 -11.47 -5.12
N SER A 88 3.60 -11.67 -3.82
CA SER A 88 3.93 -12.93 -3.17
C SER A 88 2.99 -14.05 -3.63
N GLN A 89 3.41 -15.31 -3.52
CA GLN A 89 2.56 -16.45 -3.87
C GLN A 89 1.25 -16.49 -3.09
N THR A 90 1.27 -16.08 -1.81
CA THR A 90 0.05 -15.96 -1.01
C THR A 90 -0.94 -14.97 -1.64
N THR A 91 -0.45 -13.80 -2.05
CA THR A 91 -1.29 -12.76 -2.67
C THR A 91 -1.74 -13.17 -4.07
N THR A 92 -0.89 -13.83 -4.86
CA THR A 92 -1.25 -14.40 -6.17
C THR A 92 -2.35 -15.44 -6.05
N ASN A 93 -2.27 -16.34 -5.07
CA ASN A 93 -3.31 -17.34 -4.81
C ASN A 93 -4.62 -16.69 -4.38
N MET A 94 -4.58 -15.60 -3.60
CA MET A 94 -5.80 -14.84 -3.27
C MET A 94 -6.46 -14.25 -4.51
N LEU A 95 -5.69 -13.67 -5.44
CA LEU A 95 -6.20 -13.17 -6.72
C LEU A 95 -6.86 -14.28 -7.54
N ALA A 96 -6.18 -15.41 -7.67
CA ALA A 96 -6.68 -16.57 -8.40
C ALA A 96 -8.02 -17.04 -7.83
N ASN A 97 -8.11 -17.18 -6.51
CA ASN A 97 -9.34 -17.55 -5.81
C ASN A 97 -10.47 -16.52 -6.02
N LEU A 98 -10.18 -15.21 -5.94
CA LEU A 98 -11.18 -14.16 -6.13
C LEU A 98 -11.71 -14.11 -7.56
N LEU A 99 -10.87 -14.44 -8.54
CA LEU A 99 -11.20 -14.42 -9.96
C LEU A 99 -11.65 -15.80 -10.49
N GLN A 100 -11.69 -16.81 -9.62
CA GLN A 100 -12.09 -18.19 -9.93
C GLN A 100 -11.26 -18.81 -11.06
N VAL A 101 -9.94 -18.63 -10.99
CA VAL A 101 -8.96 -19.13 -11.97
C VAL A 101 -7.84 -19.95 -11.33
#